data_AF-X1B1N8-F1
#
_entry.id   AF-X1B1N8-F1
#
_cell.length_a   1.000
_cell.length_b   1.000
_cell.length_c   1.000
_cell.angle_alpha   90.00
_cell.angle_beta   90.00
_cell.angle_gamma   90.00
#
_symmetry.space_group_name_H-M   'P 1'
#
loop_
_entity.id
_entity.type
_entity.pdbx_description
1 polymer ?
#
loop_
_entity_poly.entity_id
_entity_poly.type
_entity_poly.pdbx_seq_one_letter_code
_entity_poly.pdbx_strand_id
1 'polypeptide(L)' 'MNNMNEEPPRPSGLPAGSIAPIFDTKDIYGKEMNLENLLEEYDGVLIDFFRGNW' A
#
# COMPACT_ATOMS: atom_id res chain seq x y z
N MET A 1 -20.20 -22.14 26.11
CA MET A 1 -20.69 -21.30 25.00
C MET A 1 -19.49 -20.53 24.47
N ASN A 2 -18.96 -20.92 23.31
CA ASN A 2 -17.82 -20.24 22.69
C ASN A 2 -18.35 -19.11 21.81
N ASN A 3 -18.06 -17.86 22.16
CA ASN A 3 -18.26 -16.70 21.30
C ASN A 3 -17.20 -16.74 20.18
N MET A 4 -17.57 -17.26 19.00
CA MET A 4 -16.68 -17.34 17.82
C MET A 4 -17.05 -16.30 16.73
N ASN A 5 -17.56 -15.12 17.11
CA ASN A 5 -18.09 -14.13 16.14
C ASN A 5 -17.49 -12.72 16.28
N GLU A 6 -16.30 -12.57 16.87
CA GLU A 6 -15.60 -11.28 16.84
C GLU A 6 -14.62 -11.28 15.67
N GLU A 7 -14.94 -10.50 14.63
CA GLU A 7 -13.98 -10.20 13.56
C GLU A 7 -12.74 -9.55 14.21
N PRO A 8 -11.51 -10.04 13.93
CA PRO A 8 -10.32 -9.48 14.55
C PRO A 8 -10.22 -7.99 14.24
N PRO A 9 -9.72 -7.17 15.18
CA PRO A 9 -9.58 -5.74 14.96
C PRO A 9 -8.72 -5.51 13.72
N ARG A 10 -9.20 -4.65 12.82
CA ARG A 10 -8.45 -4.29 11.61
C ARG A 10 -7.17 -3.58 12.03
N PRO A 11 -6.01 -3.93 11.45
CA PRO A 11 -4.79 -3.18 11.67
C PRO A 11 -5.02 -1.70 11.36
N SER A 12 -4.56 -0.81 12.24
CA SER A 12 -4.51 0.61 11.92
C SER A 12 -3.55 0.83 10.76
N GLY A 13 -3.90 1.76 9.87
CA GLY A 13 -2.99 2.22 8.82
C GLY A 13 -1.73 2.90 9.39
N LEU A 14 -0.85 3.34 8.49
CA LEU A 14 0.35 4.06 8.88
C LEU A 14 -0.01 5.47 9.41
N PRO A 15 0.57 5.91 10.54
CA PRO A 15 0.34 7.25 11.06
C PRO A 15 0.98 8.32 10.16
N ALA A 16 0.40 9.51 10.11
CA ALA A 16 0.98 10.61 9.33
C ALA A 16 2.41 10.96 9.80
N GLY A 17 3.31 11.20 8.84
CA GLY A 17 4.72 11.46 9.11
C GLY A 17 5.57 10.20 9.37
N SER A 18 4.97 9.01 9.33
CA SER A 18 5.76 7.77 9.29
C SER A 18 6.62 7.71 8.04
N ILE A 19 7.79 7.07 8.15
CA ILE A 19 8.58 6.69 6.98
C ILE A 19 7.73 5.76 6.11
N ALA A 20 7.58 6.09 4.82
CA ALA A 20 6.85 5.27 3.88
C ALA A 20 7.56 3.90 3.72
N PRO A 21 6.82 2.78 3.67
CA PRO A 21 7.41 1.48 3.39
C PRO A 21 7.94 1.47 1.96
N ILE A 22 9.14 0.92 1.76
CA ILE A 22 9.63 0.63 0.42
C ILE A 22 8.78 -0.50 -0.17
N PHE A 23 8.37 -0.32 -1.41
CA PHE A 23 7.64 -1.35 -2.16
C PHE A 23 8.19 -1.48 -3.57
N ASP A 24 8.12 -2.72 -4.05
CA ASP A 24 8.34 -3.11 -5.43
C ASP A 24 7.02 -3.57 -6.03
N THR A 25 6.73 -3.14 -7.24
CA THR A 25 5.51 -3.50 -7.96
C THR A 25 5.77 -3.54 -9.47
N LYS A 26 4.73 -3.84 -10.23
CA LYS A 26 4.73 -3.75 -11.69
C LYS A 26 3.59 -2.85 -12.14
N ASP A 27 3.85 -2.06 -13.19
CA ASP A 27 2.77 -1.33 -13.84
C ASP A 27 1.85 -2.29 -14.62
N ILE A 28 0.81 -1.73 -15.24
CA ILE A 28 -0.16 -2.49 -16.03
C ILE A 28 0.43 -3.14 -17.29
N TYR A 29 1.64 -2.76 -17.69
CA TYR A 29 2.37 -3.33 -18.82
C TYR A 29 3.45 -4.32 -18.39
N GLY A 30 3.57 -4.60 -17.08
CA GLY A 30 4.54 -5.51 -16.51
C GLY A 30 5.94 -4.92 -16.30
N LYS A 31 6.12 -3.60 -16.48
CA LYS A 31 7.39 -2.92 -16.18
C LYS A 31 7.57 -2.87 -14.67
N GLU A 32 8.76 -3.24 -14.19
CA GLU A 32 9.12 -3.15 -12.79
C GLU A 32 9.18 -1.69 -12.33
N MET A 33 8.60 -1.44 -11.16
CA MET A 33 8.58 -0.13 -10.50
C MET A 33 8.97 -0.29 -9.04
N ASN A 34 9.77 0.64 -8.55
CA ASN A 34 10.24 0.70 -7.16
C ASN A 34 10.01 2.12 -6.64
N LEU A 35 9.63 2.23 -5.36
CA LEU A 35 9.35 3.53 -4.72
C LEU A 35 10.54 4.49 -4.75
N GLU A 36 11.75 4.01 -4.48
CA GLU A 36 12.96 4.85 -4.45
C GLU A 36 13.23 5.45 -5.83
N ASN A 37 13.16 4.63 -6.89
CA ASN A 37 13.33 5.11 -8.27
C ASN A 37 12.28 6.17 -8.65
N LEU A 38 11.03 6.04 -8.19
CA LEU A 38 10.00 7.06 -8.43
C LEU A 38 10.33 8.38 -7.69
N LEU A 39 10.87 8.30 -6.48
CA LEU A 39 11.22 9.49 -5.69
C LEU A 39 12.54 10.15 -6.13
N GLU A 40 13.37 9.45 -6.91
CA GLU A 40 14.52 10.06 -7.59
C GLU A 40 14.08 10.96 -8.77
N GLU A 41 12.98 10.61 -9.44
CA GLU A 41 12.47 11.32 -10.61
C GLU A 41 11.40 12.36 -10.26
N TYR A 42 10.59 12.11 -9.22
CA TYR A 42 9.43 12.92 -8.83
C TYR A 42 9.50 13.38 -7.37
N ASP A 43 8.93 14.54 -7.08
CA ASP A 43 8.90 15.14 -5.73
C ASP A 43 8.00 14.39 -4.73
N GLY A 44 7.22 13.42 -5.18
CA GLY A 44 6.33 12.64 -4.32
C GLY A 44 5.48 11.62 -5.06
N VAL A 45 4.89 10.70 -4.30
CA VAL A 45 4.03 9.61 -4.82
C VAL A 45 2.69 9.61 -4.09
N LEU A 46 1.60 9.53 -4.85
CA LEU A 46 0.25 9.27 -4.33
C LEU A 46 -0.12 7.81 -4.61
N ILE A 47 -0.52 7.08 -3.56
CA ILE A 47 -0.95 5.69 -3.66
C ILE A 47 -2.44 5.63 -3.33
N ASP A 48 -3.22 5.09 -4.25
CA ASP A 48 -4.65 4.86 -4.07
C ASP A 48 -4.94 3.36 -4.10
N PHE A 49 -5.62 2.85 -3.06
CA PHE A 49 -5.99 1.45 -2.93
C PHE A 49 -7.47 1.28 -3.23
N PHE A 50 -7.78 0.69 -4.38
CA PHE A 50 -9.14 0.32 -4.73
C PHE A 50 -9.35 -1.20 -4.65
N ARG A 51 -10.55 -1.61 -4.23
CA ARG A 51 -11.00 -3.01 -4.34
C ARG A 51 -11.92 -3.10 -5.55
N GLY A 52 -11.42 -3.64 -6.65
CA GLY A 52 -12.21 -3.88 -7.86
C GLY A 52 -11.52 -4.87 -8.78
N ASN A 53 -12.31 -5.62 -9.54
CA ASN A 53 -11.82 -6.25 -10.77
C ASN A 53 -11.96 -5.22 -11.89
N TRP A 54 -10.91 -5.10 -12.70
CA TRP A 54 -10.99 -4.47 -14.01
C TRP A 54 -11.51 -5.49 -15.03
#